data_AF-A0A968WVU5-F1
#
_entry.id   AF-A0A968WVU5-F1
#
_cell.length_a   1.000
_cell.length_b   1.000
_cell.length_c   1.000
_cell.angle_alpha   90.00
_cell.angle_beta   90.00
_cell.angle_gamma   90.00
#
_symmetry.space_group_name_H-M   'P 1'
#
loop_
_entity.id
_entity.type
_entity.pdbx_description
1 polymer ?
#
loop_
_entity_poly.entity_id
_entity_poly.type
_entity_poly.pdbx_seq_one_letter_code
_entity_poly.pdbx_strand_id
1 'polypeptide(L)'
;MELLDVLSHHLWIIVGYLGVAFAVSSASVLAQTPPGSEIYKQHCAECHGENGEGVKGKYDDPLEGNRTIDSLTRYIDRYMPEDKPELLDTAQARQVAEYVSATFYAKRSESNAAGHQKISFVRLTNRQFRESVADLIGSFDCTSAPGDGSGLHAEYFQSDGMDKKAKKAFERRDLALEFDFAEAGPSNDIDPKQFAISWNGSLFASTKSWYEIRADTPNASEFISISLMIPHSSMVG
;
A
#
# COMPACT_ATOMS: atom_id res chain seq x y z
N MET A 1 -88.80 51.11 -23.74
CA MET A 1 -88.95 50.63 -22.35
C MET A 1 -88.98 49.11 -22.42
N GLU A 2 -87.96 48.41 -22.95
CA GLU A 2 -86.51 48.55 -22.72
C GLU A 2 -86.25 48.66 -21.22
N LEU A 3 -85.84 47.55 -20.57
CA LEU A 3 -84.94 47.49 -19.39
C LEU A 3 -85.15 46.30 -18.43
N LEU A 4 -85.97 45.26 -18.70
CA LEU A 4 -86.19 44.21 -17.68
C LEU A 4 -86.20 42.73 -18.11
N ASP A 5 -85.71 42.34 -19.30
CA ASP A 5 -85.57 40.89 -19.60
C ASP A 5 -84.26 40.47 -20.28
N VAL A 6 -83.27 41.37 -20.34
CA VAL A 6 -81.89 40.99 -20.70
C VAL A 6 -81.17 40.36 -19.50
N LEU A 7 -81.76 40.38 -18.30
CA LEU A 7 -81.13 39.86 -17.08
C LEU A 7 -81.34 38.35 -16.81
N SER A 8 -82.14 37.63 -17.62
CA SER A 8 -82.38 36.19 -17.40
C SER A 8 -81.54 35.25 -18.28
N HIS A 9 -80.94 35.75 -19.36
CA HIS A 9 -80.20 34.93 -20.33
C HIS A 9 -78.67 34.96 -20.16
N HIS A 10 -78.12 35.89 -19.38
CA HIS A 10 -76.67 35.94 -19.11
C HIS A 10 -76.24 35.08 -17.91
N LEU A 11 -77.17 34.53 -17.13
CA LEU A 11 -76.86 33.66 -15.99
C LEU A 11 -76.64 32.18 -16.37
N TRP A 12 -76.86 31.78 -17.61
CA TRP A 12 -76.58 30.41 -18.10
C TRP A 12 -75.39 30.32 -19.05
N ILE A 13 -74.78 31.44 -19.46
CA ILE A 13 -73.58 31.43 -20.31
C ILE A 13 -72.28 31.39 -19.48
N ILE A 14 -72.34 31.78 -18.20
CA ILE A 14 -71.18 31.73 -17.29
C ILE A 14 -70.96 30.33 -16.66
N VAL A 15 -71.98 29.45 -16.67
CA VAL A 15 -71.87 28.08 -16.13
C VAL A 15 -71.31 27.08 -17.17
N GLY A 16 -71.24 27.44 -18.45
CA GLY A 16 -70.78 26.54 -19.53
C GLY A 16 -69.28 26.52 -19.81
N TYR A 17 -68.47 27.36 -19.13
CA TYR A 17 -67.03 27.51 -19.39
C TYR A 17 -66.14 27.16 -18.20
N LEU A 18 -66.67 26.45 -17.20
CA LEU A 18 -65.89 25.94 -16.08
C LEU A 18 -65.80 24.42 -16.15
N GLY A 19 -64.74 23.93 -16.79
CA GLY A 19 -64.23 22.59 -16.51
C GLY A 19 -64.33 21.60 -17.65
N VAL A 20 -63.53 21.79 -18.70
CA VAL A 20 -62.60 20.74 -19.17
C VAL A 20 -61.36 21.43 -19.75
N ALA A 21 -60.54 22.03 -18.89
CA ALA A 21 -59.12 22.15 -19.19
C ALA A 21 -58.49 20.81 -18.81
N PHE A 22 -58.63 19.81 -19.68
CA PHE A 22 -57.84 18.59 -19.58
C PHE A 22 -56.41 18.99 -19.94
N ALA A 23 -55.66 19.45 -18.94
CA ALA A 23 -54.23 19.61 -19.05
C ALA A 23 -53.67 18.22 -19.36
N VAL A 24 -53.36 17.97 -20.64
CA VAL A 24 -52.53 16.84 -21.03
C VAL A 24 -51.14 17.15 -20.48
N SER A 25 -50.92 16.79 -19.21
CA SER A 25 -49.59 16.70 -18.65
C SER A 25 -48.86 15.64 -19.45
N SER A 26 -48.09 16.09 -20.44
CA SER A 26 -47.04 15.29 -21.04
C SER A 26 -46.00 15.09 -19.95
N ALA A 27 -46.21 14.07 -19.12
CA ALA A 27 -45.15 13.53 -18.28
C ALA A 27 -44.12 12.96 -19.26
N SER A 28 -43.09 13.75 -19.54
CA SER A 28 -41.89 13.25 -20.18
C SER A 28 -41.36 12.16 -19.26
N VAL A 29 -41.65 10.90 -19.59
CA VAL A 29 -40.93 9.77 -19.03
C VAL A 29 -39.50 9.95 -19.53
N LEU A 30 -38.64 10.55 -18.70
CA LEU A 30 -37.21 10.42 -18.87
C LEU A 30 -36.97 8.92 -18.81
N ALA A 31 -36.74 8.30 -19.98
CA ALA A 31 -36.30 6.93 -20.05
C ALA A 31 -34.98 6.86 -19.28
N GLN A 32 -35.06 6.47 -18.01
CA GLN A 32 -33.88 6.27 -17.19
C GLN A 32 -33.14 5.09 -17.81
N THR A 33 -31.96 5.36 -18.37
CA THR A 33 -31.10 4.30 -18.90
C THR A 33 -30.90 3.27 -17.78
N PRO A 34 -31.14 1.97 -18.05
CA PRO A 34 -30.99 0.95 -17.02
C PRO A 34 -29.58 0.97 -16.42
N PRO A 35 -29.42 0.57 -15.15
CA PRO A 35 -28.10 0.46 -14.54
C PRO A 35 -27.19 -0.49 -15.34
N GLY A 36 -25.92 -0.16 -15.47
CA GLY A 36 -24.95 -0.96 -16.23
C GLY A 36 -24.84 -2.42 -15.79
N SER A 37 -25.05 -2.71 -14.50
CA SER A 37 -25.07 -4.07 -13.97
C SER A 37 -26.22 -4.92 -14.51
N GLU A 38 -27.39 -4.31 -14.74
CA GLU A 38 -28.56 -5.01 -15.28
C GLU A 38 -28.37 -5.29 -16.77
N ILE A 39 -27.87 -4.30 -17.51
CA ILE A 39 -27.54 -4.45 -18.93
C ILE A 39 -26.46 -5.54 -19.10
N TYR A 40 -25.44 -5.57 -18.24
CA TYR A 40 -24.40 -6.59 -18.27
C TYR A 40 -24.96 -8.01 -18.05
N LYS A 41 -25.85 -8.19 -17.07
CA LYS A 41 -26.49 -9.49 -16.83
C LYS A 41 -27.28 -9.98 -18.03
N GLN A 42 -27.98 -9.08 -18.71
CA GLN A 42 -28.86 -9.43 -19.82
C GLN A 42 -28.10 -9.70 -21.12
N HIS A 43 -26.99 -9.00 -21.35
CA HIS A 43 -26.36 -8.96 -22.68
C HIS A 43 -24.89 -9.39 -22.70
N CYS A 44 -24.24 -9.57 -21.55
CA CYS A 44 -22.79 -9.81 -21.48
C CYS A 44 -22.41 -11.06 -20.67
N ALA A 45 -23.09 -11.32 -19.55
CA ALA A 45 -22.73 -12.35 -18.58
C ALA A 45 -22.74 -13.78 -19.16
N GLU A 46 -23.54 -14.04 -20.20
CA GLU A 46 -23.60 -15.36 -20.83
C GLU A 46 -22.26 -15.81 -21.44
N CYS A 47 -21.46 -14.86 -21.95
CA CYS A 47 -20.14 -15.13 -22.54
C CYS A 47 -19.00 -14.76 -21.59
N HIS A 48 -19.14 -13.64 -20.87
CA HIS A 48 -18.10 -13.10 -20.01
C HIS A 48 -18.16 -13.57 -18.55
N GLY A 49 -19.19 -14.30 -18.16
CA GLY A 49 -19.41 -14.75 -16.77
C GLY A 49 -20.08 -13.68 -15.92
N GLU A 50 -20.72 -14.09 -14.82
CA GLU A 50 -21.43 -13.18 -13.91
C GLU A 50 -20.49 -12.18 -13.22
N ASN A 51 -19.24 -12.58 -13.00
CA ASN A 51 -18.18 -11.81 -12.35
C ASN A 51 -17.06 -11.42 -13.33
N GLY A 52 -17.28 -11.52 -14.64
CA GLY A 52 -16.26 -11.22 -15.65
C GLY A 52 -15.14 -12.26 -15.69
N GLU A 53 -15.36 -13.48 -15.21
CA GLU A 53 -14.37 -14.55 -15.13
C GLU A 53 -14.13 -15.30 -16.46
N GLY A 54 -14.97 -15.06 -17.46
CA GLY A 54 -14.99 -15.81 -18.72
C GLY A 54 -15.73 -17.15 -18.61
N VAL A 55 -16.23 -17.65 -19.75
CA VAL A 55 -16.94 -18.93 -19.86
C VAL A 55 -16.28 -19.79 -20.93
N LYS A 56 -15.88 -21.00 -20.53
CA LYS A 56 -15.19 -21.97 -21.42
C LYS A 56 -16.02 -22.30 -22.67
N GLY A 57 -15.40 -22.19 -23.83
CA GLY A 57 -16.03 -22.42 -25.14
C GLY A 57 -16.83 -21.23 -25.66
N LYS A 58 -16.77 -20.08 -24.98
CA LYS A 58 -17.32 -18.79 -25.44
C LYS A 58 -16.20 -17.77 -25.40
N TYR A 59 -16.12 -17.00 -24.32
CA TYR A 59 -15.03 -16.09 -24.05
C TYR A 59 -14.31 -16.57 -22.79
N ASP A 60 -13.23 -17.34 -22.98
CA ASP A 60 -12.55 -18.08 -21.91
C ASP A 60 -11.70 -17.16 -21.02
N ASP A 61 -11.34 -15.99 -21.51
CA ASP A 61 -10.50 -15.03 -20.79
C ASP A 61 -11.34 -14.18 -19.81
N PRO A 62 -10.82 -13.88 -18.61
CA PRO A 62 -11.44 -12.90 -17.73
C PRO A 62 -11.45 -11.49 -18.35
N LEU A 63 -12.48 -10.70 -18.03
CA LEU A 63 -12.58 -9.29 -18.40
C LEU A 63 -11.55 -8.45 -17.64
N GLU A 64 -10.34 -8.40 -18.19
CA GLU A 64 -9.21 -7.64 -17.65
C GLU A 64 -8.80 -6.51 -18.60
N GLY A 65 -8.49 -5.34 -18.03
CA GLY A 65 -8.08 -4.20 -18.84
C GLY A 65 -7.86 -2.93 -18.03
N ASN A 66 -7.40 -1.90 -18.74
CA ASN A 66 -7.13 -0.55 -18.21
C ASN A 66 -7.67 0.54 -19.16
N ARG A 67 -8.63 0.19 -20.02
CA ARG A 67 -9.25 1.14 -20.95
C ARG A 67 -9.99 2.22 -20.15
N THR A 68 -9.88 3.47 -20.59
CA THR A 68 -10.72 4.55 -20.05
C THR A 68 -12.19 4.30 -20.34
N ILE A 69 -13.08 4.85 -19.52
CA ILE A 69 -14.54 4.71 -19.70
C ILE A 69 -14.96 5.06 -21.14
N ASP A 70 -14.46 6.16 -21.70
CA ASP A 70 -14.83 6.57 -23.06
C ASP A 70 -14.30 5.62 -24.13
N SER A 71 -13.10 5.06 -23.95
CA SER A 71 -12.53 4.08 -24.86
C SER A 71 -13.30 2.76 -24.81
N LEU A 72 -13.67 2.31 -23.61
CA LEU A 72 -14.45 1.11 -23.39
C LEU A 72 -15.88 1.28 -23.91
N THR A 73 -16.51 2.43 -23.69
CA THR A 73 -17.84 2.77 -24.23
C THR A 73 -17.87 2.63 -25.74
N ARG A 74 -16.92 3.24 -26.45
CA ARG A 74 -16.84 3.14 -27.92
C ARG A 74 -16.59 1.72 -28.42
N TYR A 75 -15.87 0.92 -27.64
CA TYR A 75 -15.62 -0.47 -27.97
C TYR A 75 -16.91 -1.30 -27.82
N ILE A 76 -17.61 -1.14 -26.69
CA ILE A 76 -18.87 -1.84 -26.42
C ILE A 76 -19.92 -1.47 -27.47
N ASP A 77 -20.14 -0.17 -27.71
CA ASP A 77 -21.09 0.37 -28.69
C ASP A 77 -20.87 -0.18 -30.12
N ARG A 78 -19.63 -0.54 -30.47
CA ARG A 78 -19.29 -0.99 -31.83
C ARG A 78 -19.24 -2.50 -32.00
N TYR A 79 -18.83 -3.23 -30.96
CA TYR A 79 -18.46 -4.64 -31.07
C TYR A 79 -19.21 -5.55 -30.10
N MET A 80 -20.02 -5.00 -29.19
CA MET A 80 -20.72 -5.79 -28.18
C MET A 80 -22.21 -5.48 -28.15
N PRO A 81 -23.07 -6.51 -28.03
CA PRO A 81 -22.76 -7.94 -28.05
C PRO A 81 -22.20 -8.43 -29.40
N GLU A 82 -21.30 -9.43 -29.39
CA GLU A 82 -20.55 -9.89 -30.58
C GLU A 82 -21.45 -10.21 -31.78
N ASP A 83 -22.60 -10.84 -31.54
CA ASP A 83 -23.54 -11.23 -32.60
C ASP A 83 -24.47 -10.09 -33.06
N LYS A 84 -24.69 -9.07 -32.21
CA LYS A 84 -25.69 -8.00 -32.43
C LYS A 84 -25.30 -6.69 -31.73
N PRO A 85 -24.29 -5.97 -32.23
CA PRO A 85 -23.81 -4.73 -31.60
C PRO A 85 -24.87 -3.63 -31.50
N GLU A 86 -25.86 -3.63 -32.40
CA GLU A 86 -26.96 -2.67 -32.43
C GLU A 86 -27.99 -2.82 -31.30
N LEU A 87 -27.87 -3.86 -30.45
CA LEU A 87 -28.77 -4.08 -29.32
C LEU A 87 -28.64 -3.03 -28.21
N LEU A 88 -27.45 -2.46 -28.06
CA LEU A 88 -27.16 -1.45 -27.05
C LEU A 88 -26.98 -0.09 -27.73
N ASP A 89 -27.70 0.92 -27.25
CA ASP A 89 -27.40 2.30 -27.64
C ASP A 89 -26.14 2.81 -26.93
N THR A 90 -25.62 3.95 -27.38
CA THR A 90 -24.40 4.55 -26.81
C THR A 90 -24.53 4.88 -25.32
N ALA A 91 -25.73 5.20 -24.81
CA ALA A 91 -25.94 5.49 -23.40
C ALA A 91 -25.87 4.21 -22.55
N GLN A 92 -26.46 3.13 -23.04
CA GLN A 92 -26.37 1.80 -22.45
C GLN A 92 -24.94 1.25 -22.48
N ALA A 93 -24.24 1.41 -23.61
CA ALA A 93 -22.84 1.04 -23.74
C ALA A 93 -21.97 1.76 -22.69
N ARG A 94 -22.26 3.04 -22.42
CA ARG A 94 -21.57 3.80 -21.38
C ARG A 94 -21.85 3.26 -19.98
N GLN A 95 -23.11 2.95 -19.67
CA GLN A 95 -23.49 2.37 -18.38
C GLN A 95 -22.76 1.04 -18.12
N VAL A 96 -22.68 0.16 -19.13
CA VAL A 96 -21.93 -1.10 -19.02
C VAL A 96 -20.43 -0.85 -18.89
N ALA A 97 -19.86 0.11 -19.62
CA ALA A 97 -18.45 0.46 -19.50
C ALA A 97 -18.08 0.92 -18.08
N GLU A 98 -18.90 1.78 -17.48
CA GLU A 98 -18.73 2.24 -16.09
C GLU A 98 -18.80 1.07 -15.11
N TYR A 99 -19.77 0.17 -15.29
CA TYR A 99 -19.91 -1.03 -14.46
C TYR A 99 -18.71 -1.99 -14.57
N VAL A 100 -18.30 -2.33 -15.80
CA VAL A 100 -17.17 -3.24 -16.07
C VAL A 100 -15.87 -2.68 -15.50
N SER A 101 -15.60 -1.39 -15.73
CA SER A 101 -14.41 -0.73 -15.20
C SER A 101 -14.41 -0.68 -13.68
N ALA A 102 -15.54 -0.37 -13.05
CA ALA A 102 -15.64 -0.29 -11.60
C ALA A 102 -15.57 -1.66 -10.92
N THR A 103 -16.14 -2.69 -11.54
CA THR A 103 -16.33 -4.01 -10.90
C THR A 103 -15.18 -4.96 -11.20
N PHE A 104 -14.72 -5.02 -12.45
CA PHE A 104 -13.77 -6.04 -12.89
C PHE A 104 -12.35 -5.48 -13.00
N TYR A 105 -12.17 -4.26 -13.54
CA TYR A 105 -10.83 -3.65 -13.65
C TYR A 105 -10.30 -3.20 -12.29
N ALA A 106 -11.12 -2.60 -11.42
CA ALA A 106 -10.69 -2.15 -10.09
C ALA A 106 -10.32 -3.33 -9.17
N LYS A 107 -11.16 -4.37 -9.12
CA LYS A 107 -10.93 -5.58 -8.32
C LYS A 107 -9.64 -6.31 -8.73
N ARG A 108 -9.33 -6.33 -10.04
CA ARG A 108 -8.07 -6.90 -10.52
C ARG A 108 -6.88 -5.97 -10.29
N SER A 109 -7.02 -4.65 -10.41
CA SER A 109 -5.96 -3.68 -10.08
C SER A 109 -5.48 -3.85 -8.63
N GLU A 110 -6.41 -4.04 -7.69
CA GLU A 110 -6.09 -4.36 -6.29
C GLU A 110 -5.39 -5.72 -6.16
N SER A 111 -5.87 -6.76 -6.87
CA SER A 111 -5.22 -8.08 -6.86
C SER A 111 -3.85 -8.10 -7.57
N ASN A 112 -3.65 -7.29 -8.60
CA ASN A 112 -2.39 -7.15 -9.34
C ASN A 112 -1.40 -6.28 -8.57
N ALA A 113 -1.87 -5.24 -7.87
CA ALA A 113 -1.06 -4.47 -6.92
C ALA A 113 -0.61 -5.35 -5.74
N ALA A 114 -1.47 -6.27 -5.29
CA ALA A 114 -1.14 -7.27 -4.29
C ALA A 114 -0.24 -8.40 -4.85
N GLY A 115 -0.40 -8.79 -6.12
CA GLY A 115 0.28 -9.93 -6.75
C GLY A 115 1.59 -9.61 -7.48
N HIS A 116 1.85 -8.33 -7.79
CA HIS A 116 3.05 -7.89 -8.49
C HIS A 116 3.78 -6.77 -7.74
N GLN A 117 4.28 -7.09 -6.54
CA GLN A 117 5.57 -6.51 -6.14
C GLN A 117 6.61 -7.05 -7.14
N LYS A 118 6.79 -6.34 -8.27
CA LYS A 118 7.79 -6.70 -9.27
C LYS A 118 9.14 -6.69 -8.55
N ILE A 119 9.68 -7.87 -8.26
CA ILE A 119 11.01 -8.02 -7.65
C ILE A 119 11.99 -7.47 -8.68
N SER A 120 12.42 -6.22 -8.50
CA SER A 120 13.46 -5.62 -9.31
C SER A 120 14.79 -6.16 -8.78
N PHE A 121 15.50 -6.91 -9.61
CA PHE A 121 16.84 -7.38 -9.26
C PHE A 121 17.83 -6.23 -9.48
N VAL A 122 18.17 -5.54 -8.39
CA VAL A 122 19.26 -4.57 -8.39
C VAL A 122 20.57 -5.32 -8.14
N ARG A 123 21.62 -5.05 -8.93
CA ARG A 123 22.98 -5.47 -8.58
C ARG A 123 23.49 -4.60 -7.44
N LEU A 124 23.41 -5.14 -6.23
CA LEU A 124 23.91 -4.48 -5.03
C LEU A 124 25.44 -4.56 -4.96
N THR A 125 26.07 -3.49 -4.50
CA THR A 125 27.45 -3.56 -4.02
C THR A 125 27.53 -4.43 -2.76
N ASN A 126 28.71 -4.96 -2.42
CA ASN A 126 28.89 -5.79 -1.22
C ASN A 126 28.37 -5.13 0.07
N ARG A 127 28.50 -3.80 0.20
CA ARG A 127 27.96 -3.05 1.35
C ARG A 127 26.44 -3.10 1.36
N GLN A 128 25.81 -2.74 0.25
CA GLN A 128 24.35 -2.69 0.13
C GLN A 128 23.72 -4.07 0.31
N PHE A 129 24.36 -5.14 -0.18
CA PHE A 129 23.89 -6.51 0.05
C PHE A 129 23.85 -6.87 1.54
N ARG A 130 24.91 -6.53 2.29
CA ARG A 130 24.96 -6.78 3.74
C ARG A 130 23.90 -6.00 4.51
N GLU A 131 23.68 -4.75 4.12
CA GLU A 131 22.64 -3.89 4.72
C GLU A 131 21.23 -4.45 4.45
N SER A 132 20.90 -4.79 3.20
CA SER A 132 19.59 -5.35 2.86
C SER A 132 19.32 -6.71 3.50
N VAL A 133 20.34 -7.57 3.64
CA VAL A 133 20.21 -8.84 4.35
C VAL A 133 20.01 -8.62 5.84
N ALA A 134 20.72 -7.66 6.44
CA ALA A 134 20.53 -7.31 7.86
C ALA A 134 19.13 -6.77 8.14
N ASP A 135 18.59 -5.90 7.28
CA ASP A 135 17.22 -5.39 7.39
C ASP A 135 16.19 -6.52 7.26
N LEU A 136 16.39 -7.43 6.31
CA LEU A 136 15.50 -8.56 6.10
C LEU A 136 15.52 -9.52 7.30
N ILE A 137 16.69 -9.91 7.79
CA ILE A 137 16.81 -10.78 8.96
C ILE A 137 16.24 -10.08 10.21
N GLY A 138 16.54 -8.78 10.38
CA GLY A 138 16.00 -7.97 11.47
C GLY A 138 14.48 -7.80 11.42
N SER A 139 13.86 -7.91 10.24
CA SER A 139 12.40 -7.88 10.10
C SER A 139 11.71 -9.19 10.55
N PHE A 140 12.44 -10.30 10.56
CA PHE A 140 11.95 -11.60 11.02
C PHE A 140 12.20 -11.84 12.50
N ASP A 141 13.24 -11.21 13.07
CA ASP A 141 13.42 -11.23 14.51
C ASP A 141 12.37 -10.34 15.16
N CYS A 142 11.32 -10.97 15.70
CA CYS A 142 10.59 -10.43 16.82
C CYS A 142 11.62 -9.87 17.81
N THR A 143 11.58 -8.56 18.03
CA THR A 143 12.37 -7.81 19.01
C THR A 143 12.82 -8.71 20.14
N SER A 144 14.09 -9.14 20.10
CA SER A 144 14.67 -9.83 21.24
C SER A 144 14.42 -8.93 22.44
N ALA A 145 13.75 -9.46 23.47
CA ALA A 145 13.53 -8.73 24.70
C ALA A 145 14.89 -8.16 25.15
N PRO A 146 14.94 -6.93 25.68
CA PRO A 146 16.18 -6.39 26.22
C PRO A 146 16.83 -7.46 27.10
N GLY A 147 18.09 -7.79 26.82
CA GLY A 147 18.82 -8.74 27.65
C GLY A 147 18.83 -8.29 29.10
N ASP A 148 19.21 -9.18 30.02
CA ASP A 148 19.36 -8.92 31.45
C ASP A 148 20.37 -7.81 31.82
N GLY A 149 20.98 -7.15 30.84
CA GLY A 149 22.03 -6.17 31.04
C GLY A 149 23.38 -6.80 31.40
N SER A 150 23.61 -8.08 31.05
CA SER A 150 24.85 -8.82 31.34
C SER A 150 26.13 -8.29 30.67
N GLY A 151 26.08 -7.10 30.04
CA GLY A 151 27.23 -6.40 29.49
C GLY A 151 27.55 -6.79 28.04
N LEU A 152 28.62 -6.21 27.52
CA LEU A 152 29.12 -6.47 26.17
C LEU A 152 30.15 -7.59 26.20
N HIS A 153 30.11 -8.48 25.20
CA HIS A 153 31.14 -9.48 25.05
C HIS A 153 32.42 -8.81 24.54
N ALA A 154 33.51 -8.96 25.27
CA ALA A 154 34.76 -8.29 25.04
C ALA A 154 35.86 -9.32 24.78
N GLU A 155 36.53 -9.18 23.64
CA GLU A 155 37.69 -9.98 23.28
C GLU A 155 38.95 -9.10 23.30
N TYR A 156 39.98 -9.57 24.01
CA TYR A 156 41.22 -8.84 24.23
C TYR A 156 42.34 -9.48 23.40
N PHE A 157 43.06 -8.64 22.66
CA PHE A 157 44.09 -9.07 21.71
C PHE A 157 45.42 -8.40 22.01
N GLN A 158 46.50 -9.18 21.86
CA GLN A 158 47.85 -8.67 21.65
C GLN A 158 47.96 -8.24 20.19
N SER A 159 48.29 -6.97 19.96
CA SER A 159 48.54 -6.44 18.63
C SER A 159 49.96 -6.75 18.18
N ASP A 160 50.16 -6.92 16.86
CA ASP A 160 51.48 -7.05 16.25
C ASP A 160 51.58 -6.15 15.01
N GLY A 161 52.27 -5.01 15.16
CA GLY A 161 52.41 -4.01 14.10
C GLY A 161 51.07 -3.46 13.59
N MET A 162 50.77 -3.70 12.30
CA MET A 162 49.51 -3.29 11.66
C MET A 162 48.35 -4.26 11.94
N ASP A 163 48.63 -5.47 12.43
CA ASP A 163 47.60 -6.44 12.78
C ASP A 163 47.12 -6.21 14.22
N LYS A 164 46.00 -5.49 14.34
CA LYS A 164 45.38 -5.16 15.62
C LYS A 164 44.75 -6.37 16.32
N LYS A 165 44.51 -7.48 15.62
CA LYS A 165 43.87 -8.69 16.19
C LYS A 165 44.75 -9.93 16.01
N ALA A 166 46.07 -9.75 16.06
CA ALA A 166 47.04 -10.79 15.78
C ALA A 166 46.89 -12.02 16.69
N LYS A 167 46.74 -11.83 18.01
CA LYS A 167 46.56 -12.95 18.96
C LYS A 167 45.56 -12.61 20.05
N LYS A 168 44.47 -13.39 20.13
CA LYS A 168 43.52 -13.34 21.24
C LYS A 168 44.20 -13.83 22.53
N ALA A 169 44.16 -13.00 23.56
CA ALA A 169 44.68 -13.32 24.89
C ALA A 169 43.57 -13.94 25.75
N PHE A 170 42.47 -13.23 25.95
CA PHE A 170 41.32 -13.70 26.72
C PHE A 170 40.02 -13.03 26.27
N GLU A 171 38.90 -13.53 26.76
CA GLU A 171 37.58 -12.94 26.58
C GLU A 171 36.87 -12.79 27.93
N ARG A 172 36.04 -11.76 28.05
CA ARG A 172 35.17 -11.56 29.23
C ARG A 172 33.90 -10.79 28.86
N ARG A 173 32.98 -10.64 29.81
CA ARG A 173 31.86 -9.71 29.69
C ARG A 173 32.17 -8.43 30.47
N ASP A 174 32.04 -7.30 29.81
CA ASP A 174 32.22 -5.97 30.38
C ASP A 174 30.85 -5.29 30.57
N LEU A 175 30.46 -5.05 31.83
CA LEU A 175 29.19 -4.40 32.18
C LEU A 175 29.19 -2.90 31.85
N ALA A 176 30.37 -2.28 31.86
CA ALA A 176 30.58 -0.87 31.53
C ALA A 176 31.88 -0.71 30.73
N LEU A 177 31.90 0.28 29.83
CA LEU A 177 33.07 0.64 29.03
C LEU A 177 33.79 1.85 29.63
N GLU A 178 34.27 1.70 30.86
CA GLU A 178 35.02 2.74 31.57
C GLU A 178 36.31 2.11 32.12
N PHE A 179 37.41 2.33 31.40
CA PHE A 179 38.70 1.71 31.69
C PHE A 179 39.83 2.73 31.68
N ASP A 180 40.66 2.68 32.72
CA ASP A 180 41.97 3.32 32.76
C ASP A 180 43.03 2.24 32.99
N PHE A 181 43.76 1.89 31.92
CA PHE A 181 44.77 0.83 31.96
C PHE A 181 46.17 1.34 32.36
N ALA A 182 46.37 2.66 32.46
CA ALA A 182 47.65 3.29 32.75
C ALA A 182 48.85 2.58 32.06
N GLU A 183 49.88 2.20 32.83
CA GLU A 183 51.03 1.45 32.34
C GLU A 183 50.89 -0.08 32.46
N ALA A 184 49.82 -0.58 33.10
CA ALA A 184 49.66 -2.00 33.43
C ALA A 184 48.98 -2.81 32.32
N GLY A 185 48.24 -2.15 31.42
CA GLY A 185 47.50 -2.83 30.36
C GLY A 185 46.30 -3.63 30.88
N PRO A 186 45.58 -4.35 30.00
CA PRO A 186 44.36 -5.07 30.37
C PRO A 186 44.58 -6.35 31.19
N SER A 187 45.78 -6.94 31.08
CA SER A 187 46.21 -8.14 31.80
C SER A 187 47.72 -8.31 31.68
N ASN A 188 48.33 -9.12 32.55
CA ASN A 188 49.76 -9.45 32.50
C ASN A 188 50.20 -10.17 31.20
N ASP A 189 49.26 -10.78 30.47
CA ASP A 189 49.55 -11.54 29.25
C ASP A 189 49.52 -10.70 27.97
N ILE A 190 49.34 -9.37 28.11
CA ILE A 190 49.25 -8.41 27.02
C ILE A 190 50.25 -7.28 27.27
N ASP A 191 51.05 -6.93 26.25
CA ASP A 191 51.92 -5.76 26.28
C ASP A 191 51.06 -4.48 26.42
N PRO A 192 51.23 -3.70 27.51
CA PRO A 192 50.48 -2.47 27.75
C PRO A 192 50.59 -1.44 26.62
N LYS A 193 51.66 -1.51 25.81
CA LYS A 193 51.90 -0.57 24.71
C LYS A 193 51.21 -0.97 23.41
N GLN A 194 50.80 -2.23 23.25
CA GLN A 194 50.29 -2.76 21.98
C GLN A 194 49.17 -3.79 22.20
N PHE A 195 47.94 -3.29 22.31
CA PHE A 195 46.77 -4.14 22.45
C PHE A 195 45.56 -3.60 21.68
N ALA A 196 44.57 -4.46 21.48
CA ALA A 196 43.26 -4.08 20.96
C ALA A 196 42.17 -4.82 21.74
N ILE A 197 41.02 -4.18 21.85
CA ILE A 197 39.84 -4.76 22.50
C ILE A 197 38.68 -4.64 21.53
N SER A 198 37.93 -5.73 21.38
CA SER A 198 36.75 -5.80 20.52
C SER A 198 35.53 -6.06 21.39
N TRP A 199 34.67 -5.05 21.54
CA TRP A 199 33.37 -5.20 22.19
C TRP A 199 32.29 -5.47 21.15
N ASN A 200 31.52 -6.53 21.35
CA ASN A 200 30.41 -6.93 20.50
C ASN A 200 29.13 -7.06 21.33
N GLY A 201 28.04 -6.46 20.86
CA GLY A 201 26.73 -6.58 21.48
C GLY A 201 25.75 -5.53 20.98
N SER A 202 24.64 -5.39 21.70
CA SER A 202 23.57 -4.44 21.41
C SER A 202 23.41 -3.44 22.54
N LEU A 203 23.11 -2.19 22.20
CA LEU A 203 22.75 -1.15 23.16
C LEU A 203 21.23 -0.95 23.13
N PHE A 204 20.62 -0.85 24.31
CA PHE A 204 19.20 -0.56 24.44
C PHE A 204 19.01 0.93 24.76
N ALA A 205 18.28 1.64 23.89
CA ALA A 205 17.88 3.02 24.12
C ALA A 205 16.55 3.05 24.88
N SER A 206 16.55 3.66 26.07
CA SER A 206 15.37 3.73 26.93
C SER A 206 14.27 4.66 26.41
N THR A 207 14.60 5.63 25.55
CA THR A 207 13.65 6.57 24.96
C THR A 207 13.83 6.68 23.46
N LYS A 208 12.78 7.10 22.74
CA LYS A 208 12.85 7.36 21.30
C LYS A 208 13.32 8.80 21.09
N SER A 209 14.61 9.01 21.24
CA SER A 209 15.25 10.32 21.03
C SER A 209 16.55 10.15 20.24
N TRP A 210 17.14 11.27 19.87
CA TRP A 210 18.50 11.32 19.35
C TRP A 210 19.50 11.04 20.48
N TYR A 211 20.44 10.14 20.21
CA TYR A 211 21.56 9.81 21.09
C TYR A 211 22.88 10.13 20.38
N GLU A 212 23.81 10.73 21.11
CA GLU A 212 25.21 10.87 20.69
C GLU A 212 26.03 9.81 21.42
N ILE A 213 26.86 9.05 20.70
CA ILE A 213 27.81 8.10 21.28
C ILE A 213 29.19 8.71 21.16
N ARG A 214 29.82 8.99 22.31
CA ARG A 214 31.18 9.53 22.40
C ARG A 214 32.11 8.46 22.93
N ALA A 215 33.24 8.29 22.25
CA ALA A 215 34.37 7.52 22.75
C ALA A 215 35.50 8.49 23.04
N ASP A 216 36.02 8.45 24.26
CA ASP A 216 37.23 9.16 24.67
C ASP A 216 38.34 8.12 24.85
N THR A 217 39.35 8.19 23.99
CA THR A 217 40.47 7.25 24.01
C THR A 217 41.76 8.02 23.78
N PRO A 218 42.79 7.86 24.65
CA PRO A 218 44.07 8.56 24.48
C PRO A 218 44.85 8.09 23.23
N ASN A 219 44.55 6.89 22.72
CA ASN A 219 45.11 6.33 21.49
C ASN A 219 44.02 6.14 20.43
N ALA A 220 44.41 6.04 19.15
CA ALA A 220 43.49 5.94 18.03
C ALA A 220 42.49 4.77 18.17
N SER A 221 41.20 5.08 18.20
CA SER A 221 40.13 4.11 18.01
C SER A 221 39.83 3.97 16.52
N GLU A 222 39.79 2.73 16.02
CA GLU A 222 39.39 2.41 14.66
C GLU A 222 38.18 1.49 14.74
N PHE A 223 37.06 1.97 14.21
CA PHE A 223 35.79 1.27 14.05
C PHE A 223 34.92 1.09 15.31
N ILE A 224 33.89 1.92 15.37
CA ILE A 224 32.66 1.65 16.12
C ILE A 224 31.57 1.32 15.08
N SER A 225 31.09 0.08 15.05
CA SER A 225 29.88 -0.29 14.31
C SER A 225 28.75 -0.48 15.32
N ILE A 226 27.83 0.48 15.39
CA ILE A 226 26.69 0.44 16.31
C ILE A 226 25.44 0.08 15.49
N SER A 227 24.79 -1.02 15.86
CA SER A 227 23.40 -1.28 15.49
C SER A 227 22.51 -0.78 16.62
N LEU A 228 21.86 0.38 16.44
CA LEU A 228 20.96 0.96 17.43
C LEU A 228 19.55 0.40 17.21
N MET A 229 19.00 -0.29 18.22
CA MET A 229 17.65 -0.83 18.16
C MET A 229 16.64 0.23 18.64
N ILE A 230 15.87 0.80 17.71
CA ILE A 230 14.79 1.75 18.02
C ILE A 230 13.46 0.99 18.02
N PRO A 231 12.72 0.90 19.15
CA PRO A 231 11.43 0.22 19.15
C PRO A 231 10.40 1.01 18.33
N HIS A 232 9.81 0.40 17.29
CA HIS A 232 8.63 0.95 16.62
C HIS A 232 7.40 0.62 17.47
N SER A 233 6.65 1.62 17.95
CA SER A 233 5.37 1.37 18.64
C SER A 233 4.30 1.34 17.58
N SER A 234 3.96 0.15 17.09
CA SER A 234 2.65 -0.12 16.52
C SER A 234 1.71 -0.49 17.67
N MET A 235 1.17 0.51 18.37
CA MET A 235 -0.10 0.34 19.05
C MET A 235 -1.21 0.69 18.06
N VAL A 236 -1.77 -0.33 17.45
CA VAL A 236 -3.13 -0.34 16.92
C VAL A 236 -3.81 -1.58 17.54
N GLY A 237 -4.85 -1.36 18.33
CA GLY A 237 -5.65 -2.40 18.98
C GLY A 237 -5.81 -2.16 20.47
#